data_AF-A0A966J5M2-F1
#
_entry.id   AF-A0A966J5M2-F1
#
_cell.length_a   1.000
_cell.length_b   1.000
_cell.length_c   1.000
_cell.angle_alpha   90.00
_cell.angle_beta   90.00
_cell.angle_gamma   90.00
#
_symmetry.space_group_name_H-M   'P 1'
#
loop_
_entity.id
_entity.type
_entity.pdbx_description
1 polymer ?
#
loop_
_entity_poly.entity_id
_entity_poly.type
_entity_poly.pdbx_seq_one_letter_code
_entity_poly.pdbx_strand_id
1 'polypeptide(L)'
;MRPTGVDYANESEERRVEMLTDVLTGASPLEPATEVDATTASELEVLATAARAQRRHGRTVLGQLIISKAESVSDVLEVAVLADHAGLERLDIAPLFETIPCLWVRRKFCTD
;
A
#
# COMPACT_ATOMS: atom_id res chain seq x y z
N MET A 1 8.66 -6.20 4.94
CA MET A 1 7.37 -6.71 5.42
C MET A 1 6.84 -7.64 4.34
N ARG A 2 6.44 -8.88 4.64
CA ARG A 2 6.04 -9.87 3.61
C ARG A 2 4.94 -10.81 4.14
N PRO A 3 4.00 -11.28 3.29
CA PRO A 3 3.15 -12.42 3.63
C PRO A 3 4.03 -13.64 3.96
N THR A 4 3.69 -14.39 4.99
CA THR A 4 4.53 -15.47 5.56
C THR A 4 4.98 -16.49 4.50
N GLY A 5 6.30 -16.61 4.30
CA GLY A 5 6.91 -17.64 3.44
C GLY A 5 6.76 -17.43 1.93
N VAL A 6 6.40 -16.22 1.48
CA VAL A 6 6.09 -15.94 0.07
C VAL A 6 7.14 -15.03 -0.57
N ASP A 7 7.53 -15.36 -1.82
CA ASP A 7 8.27 -14.44 -2.69
C ASP A 7 7.32 -13.55 -3.50
N TYR A 8 6.75 -12.57 -2.80
CA TYR A 8 5.69 -11.69 -3.31
C TYR A 8 6.01 -11.07 -4.69
N ALA A 9 7.27 -10.70 -4.93
CA ALA A 9 7.72 -10.05 -6.17
C ALA A 9 7.61 -10.96 -7.41
N ASN A 10 7.50 -12.28 -7.23
CA ASN A 10 7.39 -13.26 -8.31
C ASN A 10 5.98 -13.87 -8.43
N GLU A 11 5.02 -13.45 -7.60
CA GLU A 11 3.63 -13.88 -7.69
C GLU A 11 2.87 -13.21 -8.84
N SER A 12 1.81 -13.86 -9.33
CA SER A 12 0.89 -13.25 -10.29
C SER A 12 0.08 -12.12 -9.67
N GLU A 13 -0.43 -11.20 -10.48
CA GLU A 13 -1.25 -10.07 -10.01
C GLU A 13 -2.47 -10.55 -9.21
N GLU A 14 -3.17 -11.57 -9.70
CA GLU A 14 -4.33 -12.13 -9.01
C GLU A 14 -3.95 -12.66 -7.61
N ARG A 15 -2.79 -13.31 -7.51
CA ARG A 15 -2.33 -13.88 -6.25
C ARG A 15 -1.85 -12.81 -5.27
N ARG A 16 -1.22 -11.74 -5.77
CA ARG A 16 -0.87 -10.56 -4.96
C ARG A 16 -2.12 -9.89 -4.38
N VAL A 17 -3.15 -9.69 -5.21
CA VAL A 17 -4.43 -9.11 -4.77
C VAL A 17 -5.08 -9.96 -3.68
N GLU A 18 -5.12 -11.29 -3.86
CA GLU A 18 -5.64 -12.22 -2.84
C GLU A 18 -4.87 -12.08 -1.51
N MET A 19 -3.53 -12.18 -1.56
CA MET A 19 -2.68 -12.08 -0.37
C MET A 19 -2.83 -10.75 0.36
N LEU A 20 -2.86 -9.62 -0.34
CA LEU A 20 -2.98 -8.30 0.26
C LEU A 20 -4.39 -8.07 0.84
N THR A 21 -5.42 -8.62 0.19
CA THR A 21 -6.79 -8.58 0.71
C THR A 21 -6.90 -9.38 2.01
N ASP A 22 -6.29 -10.56 2.07
CA ASP A 22 -6.24 -11.37 3.29
C ASP A 22 -5.54 -10.64 4.44
N VAL A 23 -4.47 -9.89 4.13
CA VAL A 23 -3.79 -9.04 5.11
C VAL A 23 -4.70 -7.93 5.60
N LEU A 24 -5.32 -7.16 4.70
CA LEU A 24 -6.18 -6.02 5.05
C LEU A 24 -7.45 -6.43 5.80
N THR A 25 -7.94 -7.65 5.59
CA THR A 25 -9.10 -8.20 6.29
C THR A 25 -8.73 -8.92 7.60
N GLY A 26 -7.44 -9.04 7.91
CA GLY A 26 -6.93 -9.73 9.09
C GLY A 26 -7.00 -11.26 9.00
N ALA A 27 -7.31 -11.83 7.83
CA ALA A 27 -7.31 -13.27 7.58
C ALA A 27 -5.90 -13.86 7.58
N SER A 28 -4.89 -13.05 7.24
CA SER A 28 -3.48 -13.44 7.29
C SER A 28 -2.64 -12.35 7.97
N PRO A 29 -1.88 -12.66 9.03
CA PRO A 29 -1.03 -11.67 9.68
C PRO A 29 0.14 -11.31 8.77
N LEU A 30 0.53 -10.04 8.80
CA LEU A 30 1.71 -9.58 8.08
C LEU A 30 2.93 -9.56 9.00
N GLU A 31 3.99 -10.27 8.61
CA GLU A 31 5.18 -10.35 9.45
C GLU A 31 6.10 -9.13 9.29
N PRO A 32 6.65 -8.61 10.41
CA PRO A 32 7.68 -7.58 10.36
C PRO A 32 8.86 -8.07 9.52
N ALA A 33 9.46 -7.18 8.71
CA ALA A 33 10.74 -7.54 8.10
C ALA A 33 11.82 -7.63 9.18
N THR A 34 12.60 -8.70 9.14
CA THR A 34 13.79 -8.89 9.98
C THR A 34 14.95 -8.02 9.50
N GLU A 35 15.08 -7.83 8.19
CA GLU A 35 16.10 -6.97 7.56
C GLU A 35 15.46 -6.19 6.40
N VAL A 36 15.78 -4.90 6.33
CA VAL A 36 15.40 -4.00 5.23
C VAL A 36 16.62 -3.18 4.85
N ASP A 37 16.73 -2.84 3.56
CA ASP A 37 17.76 -1.92 3.11
C ASP A 37 17.46 -0.47 3.53
N ALA A 38 18.44 0.41 3.33
CA ALA A 38 18.34 1.82 3.73
C ALA A 38 17.19 2.55 3.01
N THR A 39 16.94 2.21 1.74
CA THR A 39 15.84 2.80 0.94
C THR A 39 14.50 2.43 1.56
N THR A 40 14.26 1.14 1.79
CA THR A 40 13.03 0.62 2.38
C THR A 40 12.82 1.17 3.79
N ALA A 41 13.88 1.24 4.61
CA ALA A 41 13.80 1.83 5.94
C ALA A 41 13.38 3.32 5.88
N SER A 42 13.93 4.08 4.94
CA SER A 42 13.58 5.49 4.74
C SER A 42 12.10 5.66 4.36
N GLU A 43 11.60 4.85 3.42
CA GLU A 43 10.19 4.91 2.99
C GLU A 43 9.22 4.55 4.14
N LEU A 44 9.55 3.53 4.94
CA LEU A 44 8.76 3.17 6.13
C LEU A 44 8.74 4.30 7.17
N GLU A 45 9.84 5.03 7.34
CA GLU A 45 9.91 6.17 8.26
C GLU A 45 9.05 7.35 7.80
N VAL A 46 8.87 7.54 6.48
CA VAL A 46 7.92 8.53 5.94
C VAL A 46 6.50 8.20 6.37
N LEU A 47 6.07 6.95 6.22
CA LEU A 47 4.74 6.49 6.66
C LEU A 47 4.57 6.62 8.17
N ALA A 48 5.58 6.23 8.96
CA ALA A 48 5.57 6.39 10.41
C ALA A 48 5.48 7.87 10.82
N THR A 49 6.15 8.76 10.10
CA THR A 49 6.06 10.22 10.31
C THR A 49 4.68 10.74 10.01
N ALA A 50 4.08 10.34 8.90
CA ALA A 50 2.70 10.69 8.56
C ALA A 50 1.73 10.22 9.65
N ALA A 51 1.89 8.98 10.15
CA ALA A 51 1.08 8.45 11.24
C ALA A 51 1.22 9.27 12.53
N ARG A 52 2.44 9.68 12.88
CA ARG A 52 2.69 10.58 14.02
C ARG A 52 2.04 11.94 13.85
N ALA A 53 2.11 12.53 12.66
CA ALA A 53 1.47 13.80 12.34
C ALA A 53 -0.05 13.68 12.47
N GLN A 54 -0.65 12.61 11.92
CA GLN A 54 -2.08 12.35 12.00
C GLN A 54 -2.56 12.18 13.45
N ARG A 55 -1.83 11.42 14.28
CA ARG A 55 -2.14 11.27 15.71
C ARG A 55 -2.06 12.59 16.48
N ARG A 56 -1.13 13.47 16.11
CA ARG A 56 -0.90 14.75 16.81
C ARG A 56 -1.86 15.86 16.38
N HIS A 57 -2.20 15.91 15.09
CA HIS A 57 -2.91 17.04 14.48
C HIS A 57 -4.30 16.68 13.95
N GLY A 58 -4.71 15.42 14.09
CA GLY A 58 -5.96 14.91 13.57
C GLY A 58 -5.87 14.51 12.10
N ARG A 59 -6.95 13.92 11.60
CA ARG A 59 -6.99 13.22 10.31
C ARG A 59 -6.80 14.12 9.10
N THR A 60 -7.22 15.37 9.20
CA THR A 60 -7.22 16.34 8.09
C THR A 60 -5.85 16.97 7.83
N VAL A 61 -4.82 16.63 8.62
CA VAL A 61 -3.46 17.15 8.41
C VAL A 61 -2.80 16.54 7.17
N LEU A 62 -3.25 15.35 6.77
CA LEU A 62 -2.79 14.66 5.57
C LEU A 62 -3.84 14.81 4.47
N GLY A 63 -3.37 15.07 3.26
CA GLY A 63 -4.19 14.98 2.04
C GLY A 63 -4.18 13.58 1.46
N GLN A 64 -4.28 13.49 0.14
CA GLN A 64 -4.19 12.22 -0.59
C GLN A 64 -2.75 11.68 -0.56
N LEU A 65 -2.62 10.36 -0.45
CA LEU A 65 -1.36 9.67 -0.72
C LEU A 65 -1.37 9.24 -2.19
N ILE A 66 -0.48 9.84 -2.96
CA ILE A 66 -0.42 9.65 -4.41
C ILE A 66 0.62 8.58 -4.73
N ILE A 67 0.21 7.56 -5.49
CA ILE A 67 1.10 6.52 -6.01
C ILE A 67 1.51 6.92 -7.42
N SER A 68 2.76 7.32 -7.59
CA SER A 68 3.32 7.59 -8.94
C SER A 68 3.51 6.27 -9.68
N LYS A 69 3.41 6.30 -11.01
CA LYS A 69 3.55 5.12 -11.88
C LYS A 69 2.71 3.90 -11.44
N ALA A 70 1.46 4.11 -11.03
CA ALA A 70 0.57 3.00 -10.74
C ALA A 70 0.21 2.24 -12.04
N GLU A 71 0.38 0.93 -12.05
CA GLU A 71 0.17 0.03 -13.19
C GLU A 71 -0.82 -1.12 -12.88
N SER A 72 -1.04 -1.46 -11.61
CA SER A 72 -1.81 -2.64 -11.19
C SER A 72 -2.72 -2.35 -9.99
N VAL A 73 -3.65 -3.27 -9.69
CA VAL A 73 -4.51 -3.16 -8.49
C VAL A 73 -3.70 -3.41 -7.23
N SER A 74 -2.74 -4.33 -7.29
CA SER A 74 -1.82 -4.61 -6.20
C SER A 74 -1.07 -3.36 -5.73
N ASP A 75 -0.68 -2.43 -6.61
CA ASP A 75 -0.01 -1.18 -6.21
C ASP A 75 -0.78 -0.39 -5.14
N VAL A 76 -2.12 -0.30 -5.28
CA VAL A 76 -2.98 0.41 -4.31
C VAL A 76 -3.10 -0.39 -3.02
N LEU A 77 -3.25 -1.72 -3.12
CA LEU A 77 -3.40 -2.59 -1.96
C LEU A 77 -2.10 -2.68 -1.15
N GLU A 78 -0.94 -2.66 -1.79
CA GLU A 78 0.38 -2.63 -1.14
C GLU A 78 0.50 -1.39 -0.25
N VAL A 79 0.16 -0.22 -0.78
CA VAL A 79 0.18 1.03 -0.03
C VAL A 79 -0.86 1.04 1.08
N ALA A 80 -2.05 0.48 0.85
CA ALA A 80 -3.07 0.34 1.90
C ALA A 80 -2.56 -0.51 3.07
N VAL A 81 -1.91 -1.64 2.77
CA VAL A 81 -1.30 -2.52 3.78
C VAL A 81 -0.20 -1.81 4.57
N LEU A 82 0.69 -1.09 3.88
CA LEU A 82 1.78 -0.35 4.54
C LEU A 82 1.25 0.82 5.39
N ALA A 83 0.21 1.51 4.93
CA ALA A 83 -0.44 2.58 5.68
C ALA A 83 -1.13 2.06 6.95
N ASP A 84 -1.87 0.95 6.84
CA ASP A 84 -2.49 0.28 7.98
C ASP A 84 -1.43 -0.17 9.00
N HIS A 85 -0.35 -0.78 8.52
CA HIS A 85 0.75 -1.20 9.39
C HIS A 85 1.44 -0.03 10.11
N ALA A 86 1.58 1.12 9.46
CA ALA A 86 2.13 2.33 10.07
C ALA A 86 1.17 2.99 11.10
N GLY A 87 -0.08 2.53 11.16
CA GLY A 87 -1.12 3.07 12.03
C GLY A 87 -1.72 4.38 11.50
N LEU A 88 -1.83 4.51 10.18
CA LEU A 88 -2.55 5.61 9.52
C LEU A 88 -4.04 5.26 9.36
N GLU A 89 -4.93 6.17 9.72
CA GLU A 89 -6.37 5.95 9.69
C GLU A 89 -7.07 6.75 8.57
N ARG A 90 -7.81 6.09 7.67
CA ARG A 90 -8.41 6.69 6.44
C ARG A 90 -7.42 7.55 5.66
N LEU A 91 -6.72 6.93 4.73
CA LEU A 91 -6.04 7.62 3.66
C LEU A 91 -6.83 7.54 2.37
N ASP A 92 -6.93 8.67 1.70
CA ASP A 92 -7.36 8.73 0.32
C ASP A 92 -6.15 8.37 -0.56
N ILE A 93 -6.05 7.10 -0.94
CA ILE A 93 -4.99 6.61 -1.84
C ILE A 93 -5.40 6.89 -3.28
N ALA A 94 -4.56 7.63 -4.01
CA ALA A 94 -4.82 8.03 -5.39
C ALA A 94 -3.73 7.47 -6.32
N PRO A 95 -4.06 6.48 -7.18
CA PRO A 95 -3.13 6.04 -8.22
C PRO A 95 -3.00 7.13 -9.30
N LEU A 96 -1.76 7.53 -9.61
CA LEU A 96 -1.46 8.41 -10.73
C LEU A 96 -1.13 7.57 -11.97
N PHE A 97 -2.07 7.53 -12.91
CA PHE A 97 -1.89 6.86 -14.19
C PHE A 97 -1.14 7.77 -15.17
N GLU A 98 0.13 7.46 -15.41
CA GLU A 98 1.01 8.29 -16.26
C GLU A 98 1.03 7.84 -17.73
N THR A 99 0.62 6.60 -18.01
CA THR A 99 0.67 6.02 -19.36
C THR A 99 -0.70 5.60 -19.87
N ILE A 100 -0.87 5.55 -21.20
CA ILE A 100 -2.10 5.07 -21.84
C ILE A 100 -2.45 3.63 -21.40
N PRO A 101 -1.50 2.66 -21.36
CA PRO A 101 -1.74 1.34 -20.80
C PRO A 101 -2.40 1.35 -19.41
N CYS A 102 -1.91 2.19 -18.49
CA CYS A 102 -2.46 2.29 -17.13
C CYS A 102 -3.93 2.75 -17.11
N LEU A 103 -4.37 3.56 -18.08
CA LEU A 103 -5.77 4.00 -18.17
C LEU A 103 -6.75 2.84 -18.47
N TRP A 104 -6.28 1.72 -19.03
CA TRP A 104 -7.11 0.53 -19.24
C TRP A 104 -7.37 -0.22 -17.92
N VAL A 105 -6.43 -0.16 -16.97
CA VAL A 105 -6.56 -0.74 -15.64
C VAL A 105 -7.57 0.03 -14.78
N ARG A 106 -7.78 1.33 -15.04
CA ARG A 106 -8.82 2.15 -14.38
C ARG A 106 -10.19 1.49 -14.35
N ARG A 107 -10.57 0.72 -15.38
CA ARG A 107 -11.87 -0.01 -15.39
C ARG A 107 -12.01 -1.02 -14.26
N LYS A 108 -10.91 -1.55 -13.71
CA LYS A 108 -10.91 -2.45 -12.54
C LYS A 108 -10.90 -1.71 -11.20
N PHE A 109 -10.45 -0.45 -11.17
CA PHE A 109 -10.44 0.40 -9.97
C PHE A 109 -11.76 1.13 -9.70
N CYS A 110 -12.52 1.44 -10.77
CA CYS A 110 -13.70 2.31 -10.69
C CYS A 110 -15.00 1.62 -11.11
N THR A 111 -15.11 0.29 -10.99
CA THR A 111 -16.39 -0.41 -11.13
C THR A 111 -17.23 -0.26 -9.87
N ASP A 112 -18.52 0.01 -10.05
CA ASP A 112 -19.54 0.19 -9.00
C ASP A 112 -19.60 -0.98 -7.99
#